data_AF-A0A9C7V0L1-F1
#
_entry.id   AF-A0A9C7V0L1-F1
#
_cell.length_a   1.000
_cell.length_b   1.000
_cell.length_c   1.000
_cell.angle_alpha   90.00
_cell.angle_beta   90.00
_cell.angle_gamma   90.00
#
_symmetry.space_group_name_H-M   'P 1'
#
loop_
_entity.id
_entity.type
_entity.pdbx_description
1 polymer ?
#
loop_
_entity_poly.entity_id
_entity_poly.type
_entity_poly.pdbx_seq_one_letter_code
_entity_poly.pdbx_strand_id
1 'polypeptide(L)'
;RSGAYSAGARVHPYVLLNHKDTLDSEFTLAHEMGHAIHSYLSNKNQPVVYADYVIFVAEVASTCNESLLMQHLLRITTDKKRRAYLINYFLEQFRTTLYRQTMFAEFELMINEKAENGESLTADVLCELYRQLNILYYGEDIVIDHELDMEWARIPHFYYNYYVYQYATGFSAAIALSQRILKEGAPAVKDYIGFLSGGCSKDPISLLKGAGVDMTSTKPVTDALKLFGELIDEMEELMK
;
A
#
# COMPACT_ATOMS: atom_id res chain seq x y z
N ARG A 1 -21.78 -4.60 -11.50
CA ARG A 1 -20.94 -4.57 -10.27
C ARG A 1 -20.40 -3.16 -10.14
N SER A 2 -20.42 -2.58 -8.93
CA SER A 2 -19.77 -1.30 -8.63
C SER A 2 -18.25 -1.48 -8.48
N GLY A 3 -17.48 -0.39 -8.59
CA GLY A 3 -16.03 -0.39 -8.40
C GLY A 3 -15.22 -0.79 -9.63
N ALA A 4 -14.00 -1.29 -9.41
CA ALA A 4 -13.13 -1.86 -10.43
C ALA A 4 -12.50 -3.16 -9.90
N TYR A 5 -12.10 -4.05 -10.78
CA TYR A 5 -11.29 -5.22 -10.43
C TYR A 5 -10.62 -5.83 -11.67
N SER A 6 -9.47 -6.45 -11.45
CA SER A 6 -8.80 -7.37 -12.35
C SER A 6 -9.14 -8.81 -11.97
N ALA A 7 -9.60 -9.58 -12.96
CA ALA A 7 -9.87 -11.01 -12.81
C ALA A 7 -9.62 -11.71 -14.14
N GLY A 8 -9.34 -13.00 -14.15
CA GLY A 8 -9.17 -13.68 -15.42
C GLY A 8 -8.90 -15.16 -15.32
N ALA A 9 -8.76 -15.75 -16.49
CA ALA A 9 -8.27 -17.11 -16.66
C ALA A 9 -6.80 -17.06 -17.09
N ARG A 10 -6.13 -18.21 -17.05
CA ARG A 10 -4.70 -18.35 -17.37
C ARG A 10 -4.26 -17.75 -18.71
N VAL A 11 -5.18 -17.62 -19.68
CA VAL A 11 -4.85 -17.11 -21.03
C VAL A 11 -4.56 -15.60 -21.01
N HIS A 12 -5.43 -14.81 -20.38
CA HIS A 12 -5.23 -13.37 -20.21
C HIS A 12 -6.14 -12.79 -19.10
N PRO A 13 -5.72 -11.69 -18.46
CA PRO A 13 -6.54 -10.95 -17.51
C PRO A 13 -7.68 -10.19 -18.21
N TYR A 14 -8.72 -9.88 -17.45
CA TYR A 14 -9.79 -8.94 -17.79
C TYR A 14 -9.87 -7.89 -16.70
N VAL A 15 -10.05 -6.63 -17.09
CA VAL A 15 -10.21 -5.53 -16.16
C VAL A 15 -11.58 -4.89 -16.35
N LEU A 16 -12.38 -4.91 -15.30
CA LEU A 16 -13.65 -4.21 -15.25
C LEU A 16 -13.42 -2.83 -14.63
N LEU A 17 -13.87 -1.79 -15.32
CA LEU A 17 -13.76 -0.41 -14.85
C LEU A 17 -15.11 0.31 -14.96
N ASN A 18 -15.42 1.11 -13.94
CA ASN A 18 -16.44 2.15 -14.01
C ASN A 18 -15.74 3.51 -14.18
N HIS A 19 -15.18 3.75 -15.36
CA HIS A 19 -14.35 4.93 -15.64
C HIS A 19 -15.21 6.20 -15.80
N LYS A 20 -14.80 7.31 -15.17
CA LYS A 20 -15.52 8.59 -15.18
C LYS A 20 -14.65 9.79 -15.61
N ASP A 21 -13.55 9.55 -16.31
CA ASP A 21 -12.61 10.61 -16.76
C ASP A 21 -12.12 11.53 -15.62
N THR A 22 -11.94 10.95 -14.43
CA THR A 22 -11.41 11.63 -13.24
C THR A 22 -10.02 11.11 -12.92
N LEU A 23 -9.24 11.89 -12.16
CA LEU A 23 -7.92 11.45 -11.69
C LEU A 23 -8.01 10.15 -10.89
N ASP A 24 -9.04 10.01 -10.05
CA ASP A 24 -9.31 8.77 -9.31
C ASP A 24 -9.54 7.58 -10.26
N SER A 25 -10.24 7.79 -11.38
CA SER A 25 -10.46 6.74 -12.38
C SER A 25 -9.18 6.35 -13.11
N GLU A 26 -8.24 7.28 -13.28
CA GLU A 26 -6.92 7.01 -13.86
C GLU A 26 -6.03 6.23 -12.90
N PHE A 27 -5.98 6.61 -11.62
CA PHE A 27 -5.28 5.82 -10.60
C PHE A 27 -5.88 4.42 -10.44
N THR A 28 -7.22 4.32 -10.49
CA THR A 28 -7.90 3.01 -10.49
C THR A 28 -7.50 2.17 -11.71
N LEU A 29 -7.41 2.76 -12.89
CA LEU A 29 -6.91 2.06 -14.08
C LEU A 29 -5.47 1.58 -13.88
N ALA A 30 -4.57 2.44 -13.39
CA ALA A 30 -3.18 2.09 -13.13
C ALA A 30 -3.05 0.94 -12.12
N HIS A 31 -3.85 0.97 -11.05
CA HIS A 31 -3.96 -0.07 -10.04
C HIS A 31 -4.33 -1.41 -10.67
N GLU A 32 -5.46 -1.46 -11.39
CA GLU A 32 -5.94 -2.71 -11.99
C GLU A 32 -5.04 -3.22 -13.11
N MET A 33 -4.36 -2.32 -13.84
CA MET A 33 -3.34 -2.72 -14.80
C MET A 33 -2.13 -3.37 -14.11
N GLY A 34 -1.78 -2.96 -12.89
CA GLY A 34 -0.74 -3.62 -12.10
C GLY A 34 -1.09 -5.08 -11.82
N HIS A 35 -2.31 -5.31 -11.33
CA HIS A 35 -2.85 -6.68 -11.12
C HIS A 35 -2.89 -7.49 -12.41
N ALA A 36 -3.39 -6.89 -13.50
CA ALA A 36 -3.49 -7.55 -14.80
C ALA A 36 -2.11 -7.97 -15.34
N ILE A 37 -1.12 -7.09 -15.28
CA ILE A 37 0.25 -7.39 -15.73
C ILE A 37 0.89 -8.47 -14.85
N HIS A 38 0.70 -8.40 -13.53
CA HIS A 38 1.19 -9.41 -12.59
C HIS A 38 0.60 -10.79 -12.92
N SER A 39 -0.73 -10.87 -13.05
CA SER A 39 -1.44 -12.08 -13.47
C SER A 39 -0.96 -12.60 -14.83
N TYR A 40 -0.80 -11.73 -15.82
CA TYR A 40 -0.36 -12.13 -17.16
C TYR A 40 1.06 -12.72 -17.13
N LEU A 41 1.99 -12.04 -16.46
CA LEU A 41 3.39 -12.46 -16.40
C LEU A 41 3.56 -13.74 -15.60
N SER A 42 2.88 -13.86 -14.45
CA SER A 42 2.93 -15.09 -13.66
C SER A 42 2.35 -16.29 -14.43
N ASN A 43 1.14 -16.15 -15.01
CA ASN A 43 0.49 -17.22 -15.78
C ASN A 43 1.31 -17.70 -16.98
N LYS A 44 2.06 -16.79 -17.61
CA LYS A 44 2.88 -17.07 -18.78
C LYS A 44 4.20 -17.78 -18.43
N ASN A 45 4.76 -17.49 -17.27
CA ASN A 45 6.10 -17.94 -16.89
C ASN A 45 6.11 -19.07 -15.84
N GLN A 46 4.99 -19.34 -15.19
CA GLN A 46 4.88 -20.37 -14.15
C GLN A 46 3.97 -21.55 -14.57
N PRO A 47 4.25 -22.77 -14.07
CA PRO A 47 3.28 -23.85 -14.12
C PRO A 47 2.05 -23.49 -13.26
N VAL A 48 0.91 -24.15 -13.51
CA VAL A 48 -0.37 -23.84 -12.85
C VAL A 48 -0.25 -23.77 -11.32
N VAL A 49 0.49 -24.70 -10.72
CA VAL A 49 0.69 -24.76 -9.27
C VAL A 49 1.41 -23.55 -8.68
N TYR A 50 2.15 -22.79 -9.51
CA TYR A 50 2.92 -21.61 -9.09
C TYR A 50 2.44 -20.30 -9.71
N ALA A 51 1.38 -20.32 -10.52
CA ALA A 51 0.92 -19.15 -11.25
C ALA A 51 0.13 -18.15 -10.40
N ASP A 52 -0.50 -18.62 -9.32
CA ASP A 52 -1.14 -17.74 -8.34
C ASP A 52 -0.10 -17.03 -7.47
N TYR A 53 -0.52 -16.01 -6.73
CA TYR A 53 0.31 -15.28 -5.79
C TYR A 53 -0.51 -14.86 -4.58
N VAL A 54 0.16 -14.63 -3.44
CA VAL A 54 -0.52 -14.21 -2.21
C VAL A 54 -0.86 -12.72 -2.26
N ILE A 55 -1.88 -12.33 -1.50
CA ILE A 55 -2.42 -10.96 -1.51
C ILE A 55 -1.34 -9.90 -1.25
N PHE A 56 -0.43 -10.15 -0.31
CA PHE A 56 0.67 -9.24 0.00
C PHE A 56 1.47 -8.79 -1.25
N VAL A 57 1.84 -9.70 -2.15
CA VAL A 57 2.59 -9.33 -3.38
C VAL A 57 1.68 -8.88 -4.53
N ALA A 58 0.38 -9.19 -4.46
CA ALA A 58 -0.60 -8.67 -5.42
C ALA A 58 -0.64 -7.13 -5.34
N GLU A 59 -0.82 -6.60 -4.13
CA GLU A 59 -0.94 -5.15 -3.89
C GLU A 59 0.36 -4.38 -4.15
N VAL A 60 1.52 -5.04 -4.09
CA VAL A 60 2.79 -4.41 -4.46
C VAL A 60 2.79 -3.99 -5.93
N ALA A 61 2.24 -4.82 -6.82
CA ALA A 61 2.25 -4.55 -8.25
C ALA A 61 1.33 -3.38 -8.64
N SER A 62 0.11 -3.36 -8.11
CA SER A 62 -0.85 -2.28 -8.31
C SER A 62 -0.36 -0.96 -7.74
N THR A 63 0.13 -0.95 -6.50
CA THR A 63 0.67 0.25 -5.84
C THR A 63 1.93 0.78 -6.53
N CYS A 64 2.77 -0.10 -7.07
CA CYS A 64 3.96 0.31 -7.82
C CYS A 64 3.56 1.10 -9.08
N ASN A 65 2.54 0.65 -9.81
CA ASN A 65 2.01 1.38 -10.97
C ASN A 65 1.41 2.73 -10.58
N GLU A 66 0.66 2.82 -9.48
CA GLU A 66 0.16 4.10 -8.98
C GLU A 66 1.29 5.07 -8.63
N SER A 67 2.33 4.59 -7.94
CA SER A 67 3.51 5.41 -7.63
C SER A 67 4.20 5.91 -8.90
N LEU A 68 4.39 5.04 -9.91
CA LEU A 68 4.97 5.43 -11.20
C LEU A 68 4.11 6.47 -11.93
N LEU A 69 2.78 6.32 -11.90
CA LEU A 69 1.85 7.31 -12.46
C LEU A 69 1.95 8.65 -11.70
N MET A 70 1.94 8.63 -10.37
CA MET A 70 2.07 9.84 -9.55
C MET A 70 3.37 10.59 -9.84
N GLN A 71 4.49 9.86 -9.87
CA GLN A 71 5.81 10.44 -10.19
C GLN A 71 5.85 10.99 -11.61
N HIS A 72 5.20 10.33 -12.57
CA HIS A 72 5.05 10.86 -13.93
C HIS A 72 4.27 12.18 -13.94
N LEU A 73 3.11 12.23 -13.29
CA LEU A 73 2.25 13.42 -13.23
C LEU A 73 2.95 14.59 -12.53
N LEU A 74 3.63 14.34 -11.42
CA LEU A 74 4.46 15.34 -10.74
C LEU A 74 5.58 15.85 -11.64
N ARG A 75 6.25 14.99 -12.39
CA ARG A 75 7.34 15.42 -13.28
C ARG A 75 6.85 16.33 -14.43
N ILE A 76 5.68 16.07 -14.98
CA ILE A 76 5.18 16.82 -16.16
C ILE A 76 4.36 18.06 -15.81
N THR A 77 3.85 18.15 -14.58
CA THR A 77 3.03 19.30 -14.18
C THR A 77 3.90 20.52 -13.93
N THR A 78 3.54 21.65 -14.54
CA THR A 78 4.19 22.96 -14.31
C THR A 78 3.30 23.92 -13.52
N ASP A 79 2.01 23.61 -13.39
CA ASP A 79 1.06 24.40 -12.61
C ASP A 79 1.19 24.07 -11.12
N LYS A 80 1.45 25.10 -10.31
CA LYS A 80 1.65 24.96 -8.86
C LYS A 80 0.44 24.36 -8.14
N LYS A 81 -0.78 24.74 -8.54
CA LYS A 81 -2.01 24.25 -7.87
C LYS A 81 -2.25 22.77 -8.16
N ARG A 82 -2.06 22.35 -9.41
CA ARG A 82 -2.12 20.93 -9.81
C ARG A 82 -1.03 20.12 -9.11
N ARG A 83 0.18 20.68 -8.98
CA ARG A 83 1.28 20.04 -8.25
C ARG A 83 0.92 19.82 -6.78
N ALA A 84 0.42 20.86 -6.10
CA ALA A 84 -0.04 20.76 -4.71
C ALA A 84 -1.15 19.72 -4.56
N TYR A 85 -2.13 19.69 -5.47
CA TYR A 85 -3.19 18.68 -5.46
C TYR A 85 -2.65 17.24 -5.56
N LEU A 86 -1.72 16.99 -6.49
CA LEU A 86 -1.10 15.68 -6.67
C LEU A 86 -0.27 15.27 -5.45
N ILE A 87 0.49 16.20 -4.88
CA ILE A 87 1.24 15.97 -3.64
C ILE A 87 0.27 15.61 -2.50
N ASN A 88 -0.81 16.38 -2.31
CA ASN A 88 -1.83 16.07 -1.30
C ASN A 88 -2.44 14.68 -1.51
N TYR A 89 -2.79 14.35 -2.75
CA TYR A 89 -3.31 13.03 -3.09
C TYR A 89 -2.33 11.93 -2.67
N PHE A 90 -1.02 12.13 -2.92
CA PHE A 90 -0.02 11.15 -2.55
C PHE A 90 0.19 11.07 -1.03
N LEU A 91 0.25 12.21 -0.34
CA LEU A 91 0.35 12.28 1.12
C LEU A 91 -0.83 11.56 1.78
N GLU A 92 -2.05 11.69 1.24
CA GLU A 92 -3.22 10.95 1.73
C GLU A 92 -3.05 9.44 1.56
N GLN A 93 -2.48 8.96 0.44
CA GLN A 93 -2.17 7.53 0.27
C GLN A 93 -1.18 7.03 1.34
N PHE A 94 -0.12 7.81 1.63
CA PHE A 94 0.80 7.48 2.73
C PHE A 94 0.05 7.43 4.08
N ARG A 95 -0.78 8.43 4.38
CA ARG A 95 -1.55 8.48 5.63
C ARG A 95 -2.47 7.27 5.79
N THR A 96 -3.22 6.91 4.74
CA THR A 96 -4.24 5.85 4.82
C THR A 96 -3.70 4.44 4.71
N THR A 97 -2.55 4.25 4.05
CA THR A 97 -2.03 2.92 3.69
C THR A 97 -0.79 2.54 4.48
N LEU A 98 0.07 3.52 4.82
CA LEU A 98 1.25 3.29 5.66
C LEU A 98 0.92 3.50 7.14
N TYR A 99 0.60 4.73 7.55
CA TYR A 99 0.41 5.07 8.96
C TYR A 99 -0.82 4.41 9.56
N ARG A 100 -1.99 4.59 8.93
CA ARG A 100 -3.26 4.07 9.46
C ARG A 100 -3.31 2.54 9.53
N GLN A 101 -2.75 1.84 8.55
CA GLN A 101 -2.69 0.38 8.59
C GLN A 101 -1.68 -0.14 9.61
N THR A 102 -0.59 0.61 9.85
CA THR A 102 0.36 0.28 10.94
C THR A 102 -0.30 0.46 12.31
N MET A 103 -1.05 1.55 12.51
CA MET A 103 -1.85 1.76 13.73
C MET A 103 -2.84 0.60 13.94
N PHE A 104 -3.49 0.12 12.87
CA PHE A 104 -4.39 -1.03 12.96
C PHE A 104 -3.65 -2.33 13.31
N ALA A 105 -2.48 -2.57 12.72
CA ALA A 105 -1.65 -3.73 13.06
C ALA A 105 -1.20 -3.69 14.52
N GLU A 106 -0.82 -2.51 15.02
CA GLU A 106 -0.42 -2.32 16.41
C GLU A 106 -1.61 -2.53 17.37
N PHE A 107 -2.80 -2.03 17.03
CA PHE A 107 -4.01 -2.37 17.78
C PHE A 107 -4.27 -3.87 17.83
N GLU A 108 -4.19 -4.54 16.68
CA GLU A 108 -4.40 -5.98 16.59
C GLU A 108 -3.35 -6.76 17.42
N LEU A 109 -2.10 -6.28 17.47
CA LEU A 109 -1.05 -6.87 18.30
C LEU A 109 -1.40 -6.73 19.79
N MET A 110 -1.72 -5.50 20.23
CA MET A 110 -2.02 -5.21 21.63
C MET A 110 -3.18 -6.04 22.17
N ILE A 111 -4.25 -6.21 21.39
CA ILE A 111 -5.41 -7.01 21.83
C ILE A 111 -5.08 -8.51 21.92
N ASN A 112 -4.24 -9.02 21.02
CA ASN A 112 -3.82 -10.42 21.02
C ASN A 112 -2.86 -10.71 22.19
N GLU A 113 -1.90 -9.82 22.47
CA GLU A 113 -1.01 -9.94 23.62
C GLU A 113 -1.78 -9.90 24.95
N LYS A 114 -2.79 -9.03 25.06
CA LYS A 114 -3.70 -9.01 26.22
C LYS A 114 -4.46 -10.31 26.39
N ALA A 115 -5.02 -10.84 25.31
CA ALA A 115 -5.71 -12.13 25.35
C ALA A 115 -4.77 -13.28 25.75
N GLU A 116 -3.54 -13.30 25.21
CA GLU A 116 -2.51 -14.27 25.55
C GLU A 116 -2.12 -14.20 27.04
N ASN A 117 -2.10 -13.00 27.61
CA ASN A 117 -1.86 -12.75 29.04
C ASN A 117 -3.08 -13.06 29.93
N GLY A 118 -4.20 -13.53 29.37
CA GLY A 118 -5.42 -13.86 30.12
C GLY A 118 -6.23 -12.65 30.58
N GLU A 119 -5.97 -11.47 30.00
CA GLU A 119 -6.75 -10.25 30.28
C GLU A 119 -8.10 -10.28 29.55
N SER A 120 -9.11 -9.61 30.12
CA SER A 120 -10.44 -9.51 29.49
C SER A 120 -10.48 -8.37 28.46
N LEU A 121 -10.94 -8.68 27.25
CA LEU A 121 -11.16 -7.71 26.17
C LEU A 121 -12.59 -7.16 26.23
N THR A 122 -12.88 -6.30 27.21
CA THR A 122 -14.16 -5.57 27.27
C THR A 122 -14.17 -4.43 26.26
N ALA A 123 -15.36 -3.92 25.93
CA ALA A 123 -15.49 -2.75 25.04
C ALA A 123 -14.71 -1.54 25.56
N ASP A 124 -14.76 -1.27 26.88
CA ASP A 124 -14.04 -0.15 27.49
C ASP A 124 -12.52 -0.28 27.30
N VAL A 125 -11.95 -1.47 27.49
CA VAL A 125 -10.52 -1.73 27.26
C VAL A 125 -10.16 -1.50 25.80
N LEU A 126 -10.96 -2.02 24.87
CA LEU A 126 -10.69 -1.86 23.44
C LEU A 126 -10.79 -0.39 22.99
N CYS A 127 -11.79 0.34 23.47
CA CYS A 127 -11.92 1.78 23.24
C CYS A 127 -10.74 2.57 23.79
N GLU A 128 -10.29 2.26 25.01
CA GLU A 128 -9.14 2.92 25.62
C GLU A 128 -7.85 2.69 24.83
N LEU A 129 -7.57 1.44 24.45
CA LEU A 129 -6.40 1.11 23.62
C LEU A 129 -6.45 1.82 22.27
N TYR A 130 -7.62 1.83 21.63
CA TYR A 130 -7.80 2.49 20.35
C TYR A 130 -7.59 4.01 20.45
N ARG A 131 -8.10 4.63 21.52
CA ARG A 131 -7.89 6.04 21.80
C ARG A 131 -6.42 6.38 22.00
N GLN A 132 -5.69 5.57 22.77
CA GLN A 132 -4.26 5.75 23.00
C GLN A 132 -3.47 5.72 21.68
N LEU A 133 -3.81 4.77 20.78
CA LEU A 133 -3.19 4.71 19.45
C LEU A 133 -3.54 5.91 18.57
N ASN A 134 -4.78 6.41 18.62
CA ASN A 134 -5.11 7.64 17.89
C ASN A 134 -4.28 8.83 18.38
N ILE A 135 -4.13 9.00 19.70
CA ILE A 135 -3.28 10.06 20.27
C ILE A 135 -1.83 9.90 19.79
N LEU A 136 -1.29 8.67 19.83
CA LEU A 136 0.07 8.38 19.41
C LEU A 136 0.33 8.70 17.93
N TYR A 137 -0.58 8.29 17.04
CA TYR A 137 -0.38 8.38 15.59
C TYR A 137 -0.77 9.73 14.99
N TYR A 138 -1.81 10.40 15.52
CA TYR A 138 -2.29 11.67 14.98
C TYR A 138 -1.71 12.89 15.71
N GLY A 139 -1.15 12.71 16.91
CA GLY A 139 -0.56 13.78 17.71
C GLY A 139 -1.59 14.68 18.39
N GLU A 140 -1.09 15.69 19.11
CA GLU A 140 -1.90 16.56 19.98
C GLU A 140 -2.74 17.60 19.20
N ASP A 141 -2.41 17.85 17.93
CA ASP A 141 -3.09 18.85 17.10
C ASP A 141 -4.48 18.39 16.59
N ILE A 142 -4.76 17.08 16.68
CA ILE A 142 -6.04 16.50 16.26
C ILE A 142 -7.00 16.37 17.43
N VAL A 143 -8.23 16.84 17.24
CA VAL A 143 -9.33 16.59 18.18
C VAL A 143 -9.81 15.16 18.00
N ILE A 144 -9.67 14.35 19.05
CA ILE A 144 -10.14 12.96 19.10
C ILE A 144 -11.51 12.96 19.78
N ASP A 145 -12.55 13.05 18.95
CA ASP A 145 -13.95 12.91 19.35
C ASP A 145 -14.20 11.56 20.02
N HIS A 146 -15.12 11.52 20.99
CA HIS A 146 -15.43 10.31 21.75
C HIS A 146 -15.95 9.17 20.84
N GLU A 147 -16.63 9.50 19.75
CA GLU A 147 -17.12 8.54 18.76
C GLU A 147 -15.98 7.78 18.06
N LEU A 148 -14.77 8.35 17.98
CA LEU A 148 -13.63 7.71 17.34
C LEU A 148 -13.11 6.51 18.14
N ASP A 149 -13.35 6.49 19.46
CA ASP A 149 -12.95 5.39 20.35
C ASP A 149 -13.61 4.05 19.91
N MET A 150 -14.75 4.11 19.22
CA MET A 150 -15.50 2.95 18.70
C MET A 150 -15.13 2.56 17.27
N GLU A 151 -14.18 3.24 16.62
CA GLU A 151 -13.82 2.96 15.23
C GLU A 151 -13.29 1.54 15.01
N TRP A 152 -12.65 0.93 16.01
CA TRP A 152 -12.18 -0.46 15.91
C TRP A 152 -13.31 -1.44 15.59
N ALA A 153 -14.52 -1.20 16.10
CA ALA A 153 -15.65 -2.12 15.97
C ALA A 153 -16.21 -2.19 14.54
N ARG A 154 -15.91 -1.21 13.69
CA ARG A 154 -16.36 -1.18 12.28
C ARG A 154 -15.30 -1.66 11.28
N ILE A 155 -14.10 -2.03 11.73
CA ILE A 155 -13.00 -2.45 10.86
C ILE A 155 -13.10 -3.97 10.60
N PRO A 156 -13.51 -4.41 9.40
CA PRO A 156 -13.69 -5.84 9.14
C PRO A 156 -12.37 -6.63 9.13
N HIS A 157 -11.26 -5.96 8.84
CA HIS A 157 -9.95 -6.61 8.74
C HIS A 157 -9.41 -7.13 10.08
N PHE A 158 -9.91 -6.65 11.23
CA PHE A 158 -9.57 -7.23 12.54
C PHE A 158 -10.13 -8.65 12.72
N TYR A 159 -10.98 -9.11 11.82
CA TYR A 159 -11.44 -10.50 11.77
C TYR A 159 -10.63 -11.37 10.80
N TYR A 160 -9.53 -10.85 10.22
CA TYR A 160 -8.70 -11.52 9.21
C TYR A 160 -7.27 -11.86 9.69
N ASN A 161 -7.13 -12.26 10.96
CA ASN A 161 -5.92 -12.86 11.56
C ASN A 161 -4.59 -12.21 11.12
N TYR A 162 -4.36 -10.98 11.55
CA TYR A 162 -3.14 -10.21 11.37
C TYR A 162 -2.79 -9.91 9.90
N TYR A 163 -3.80 -9.47 9.15
CA TYR A 163 -3.67 -9.17 7.71
C TYR A 163 -3.24 -7.73 7.42
N VAL A 164 -3.67 -6.75 8.22
CA VAL A 164 -3.57 -5.32 7.87
C VAL A 164 -2.13 -4.78 7.71
N TYR A 165 -1.15 -5.36 8.40
CA TYR A 165 0.26 -4.94 8.28
C TYR A 165 0.81 -5.13 6.85
N GLN A 166 0.19 -6.03 6.07
CA GLN A 166 0.57 -6.30 4.68
C GLN A 166 0.38 -5.07 3.79
N TYR A 167 -0.57 -4.18 4.11
CA TYR A 167 -0.74 -2.93 3.38
C TYR A 167 0.45 -1.99 3.58
N ALA A 168 0.87 -1.76 4.83
CA ALA A 168 1.98 -0.86 5.16
C ALA A 168 3.30 -1.35 4.57
N THR A 169 3.57 -2.65 4.69
CA THR A 169 4.78 -3.29 4.16
C THR A 169 4.74 -3.38 2.63
N GLY A 170 3.59 -3.69 2.02
CA GLY A 170 3.40 -3.75 0.58
C GLY A 170 3.55 -2.37 -0.07
N PHE A 171 2.98 -1.33 0.55
CA PHE A 171 3.14 0.05 0.12
C PHE A 171 4.61 0.48 0.15
N SER A 172 5.32 0.21 1.25
CA SER A 172 6.75 0.51 1.37
C SER A 172 7.59 -0.20 0.30
N ALA A 173 7.27 -1.47 0.00
CA ALA A 173 7.93 -2.23 -1.07
C ALA A 173 7.66 -1.62 -2.45
N ALA A 174 6.40 -1.25 -2.74
CA ALA A 174 6.00 -0.62 -3.99
C ALA A 174 6.68 0.74 -4.21
N ILE A 175 6.78 1.57 -3.17
CA ILE A 175 7.53 2.83 -3.23
C ILE A 175 9.00 2.55 -3.52
N ALA A 176 9.65 1.64 -2.81
CA ALA A 176 11.05 1.28 -3.05
C ALA A 176 11.28 0.78 -4.49
N LEU A 177 10.41 -0.10 -5.00
CA LEU A 177 10.46 -0.60 -6.39
C LEU A 177 10.32 0.54 -7.41
N SER A 178 9.31 1.39 -7.24
CA SER A 178 9.05 2.50 -8.17
C SER A 178 10.22 3.49 -8.21
N GLN A 179 10.79 3.86 -7.06
CA GLN A 179 11.97 4.72 -6.97
C GLN A 179 13.18 4.09 -7.64
N ARG A 180 13.39 2.79 -7.43
CA ARG A 180 14.47 2.03 -8.08
C ARG A 180 14.31 2.01 -9.60
N ILE A 181 13.11 1.75 -10.10
CA ILE A 181 12.79 1.77 -11.54
C ILE A 181 13.11 3.14 -12.15
N LEU A 182 12.69 4.22 -11.49
CA LEU A 182 12.91 5.59 -11.99
C LEU A 182 14.39 6.00 -11.97
N LYS A 183 15.17 5.51 -10.99
CA LYS A 183 16.59 5.85 -10.81
C LYS A 183 17.53 4.99 -11.65
N GLU A 184 17.33 3.67 -11.66
CA GLU A 184 18.24 2.70 -12.28
C GLU A 184 17.83 2.33 -13.71
N GLY A 185 16.55 2.49 -14.07
CA GLY A 185 16.05 2.21 -15.41
C GLY A 185 16.04 0.71 -15.74
N ALA A 186 16.56 0.33 -16.90
CA ALA A 186 16.41 -1.00 -17.49
C ALA A 186 16.80 -2.19 -16.56
N PRO A 187 17.87 -2.12 -15.75
CA PRO A 187 18.19 -3.18 -14.79
C PRO A 187 17.08 -3.39 -13.74
N ALA A 188 16.59 -2.32 -13.11
CA ALA A 188 15.51 -2.42 -12.12
C ALA A 188 14.18 -2.86 -12.74
N VAL A 189 13.90 -2.45 -13.98
CA VAL A 189 12.73 -2.95 -14.74
C VAL A 189 12.84 -4.45 -14.96
N LYS A 190 14.01 -4.97 -15.35
CA LYS A 190 14.23 -6.41 -15.53
C LYS A 190 13.97 -7.18 -14.24
N ASP A 191 14.48 -6.68 -13.11
CA ASP A 191 14.31 -7.30 -11.81
C ASP A 191 12.83 -7.29 -11.37
N TYR A 192 12.12 -6.17 -11.57
CA TYR A 192 10.69 -6.05 -11.29
C TYR A 192 9.83 -6.99 -12.15
N ILE A 193 10.12 -7.11 -13.46
CA ILE A 193 9.46 -8.08 -14.34
C ILE A 193 9.74 -9.52 -13.87
N GLY A 194 10.95 -9.79 -13.35
CA GLY A 194 11.29 -11.06 -12.72
C GLY A 194 10.39 -11.37 -11.52
N PHE A 195 10.15 -10.38 -10.65
CA PHE A 195 9.21 -10.49 -9.54
C PHE A 195 7.77 -10.78 -10.01
N LEU A 196 7.25 -10.00 -10.95
CA LEU A 196 5.89 -10.20 -11.49
C LEU A 196 5.72 -11.55 -12.21
N SER A 197 6.81 -12.10 -12.75
CA SER A 197 6.81 -13.42 -13.41
C SER A 197 6.94 -14.58 -12.42
N GLY A 198 7.15 -14.30 -11.13
CA GLY A 198 7.48 -15.29 -10.10
C GLY A 198 6.29 -16.06 -9.55
N GLY A 199 5.07 -15.48 -9.61
CA GLY A 199 3.88 -16.07 -8.99
C GLY A 199 4.14 -16.46 -7.52
N CYS A 200 3.87 -17.71 -7.16
CA CYS A 200 4.18 -18.28 -5.85
C CYS A 200 5.30 -19.33 -5.91
N SER A 201 6.19 -19.24 -6.92
CA SER A 201 7.36 -20.13 -7.04
C SER A 201 8.37 -20.00 -5.88
N LYS A 202 8.30 -18.89 -5.13
CA LYS A 202 9.08 -18.61 -3.91
C LYS A 202 8.20 -17.86 -2.92
N ASP A 203 8.66 -17.76 -1.68
CA ASP A 203 8.02 -16.90 -0.69
C ASP A 203 8.10 -15.41 -1.11
N PRO A 204 7.12 -14.58 -0.71
CA PRO A 204 7.06 -13.17 -1.05
C PRO A 204 8.32 -12.36 -0.78
N ILE A 205 8.98 -12.60 0.36
CA ILE A 205 10.16 -11.83 0.78
C ILE A 205 11.32 -12.15 -0.15
N SER A 206 11.52 -13.43 -0.48
CA SER A 206 12.51 -13.86 -1.47
C SER A 206 12.25 -13.29 -2.86
N LEU A 207 10.99 -13.19 -3.29
CA LEU A 207 10.62 -12.59 -4.58
C LEU A 207 10.96 -11.10 -4.62
N LEU A 208 10.57 -10.33 -3.58
CA LEU A 208 10.89 -8.91 -3.47
C LEU A 208 12.39 -8.65 -3.37
N LYS A 209 13.12 -9.50 -2.64
CA LYS A 209 14.57 -9.43 -2.54
C LYS A 209 15.23 -9.65 -3.89
N GLY A 210 14.70 -10.56 -4.71
CA GLY A 210 15.09 -10.74 -6.11
C GLY A 210 14.82 -9.51 -6.99
N ALA A 211 13.81 -8.70 -6.65
CA ALA A 211 13.55 -7.41 -7.27
C ALA A 211 14.36 -6.23 -6.68
N GLY A 212 15.28 -6.51 -5.75
CA GLY A 212 16.15 -5.51 -5.13
C GLY A 212 15.54 -4.83 -3.89
N VAL A 213 14.45 -5.37 -3.33
CA VAL A 213 13.81 -4.83 -2.11
C VAL A 213 13.88 -5.86 -0.98
N ASP A 214 14.72 -5.59 0.01
CA ASP A 214 14.89 -6.47 1.17
C ASP A 214 13.94 -6.11 2.32
N MET A 215 12.81 -6.80 2.38
CA MET A 215 11.78 -6.61 3.42
C MET A 215 12.18 -7.14 4.81
N THR A 216 13.33 -7.82 4.96
CA THR A 216 13.87 -8.18 6.29
C THR A 216 14.67 -7.03 6.93
N SER A 217 14.82 -5.91 6.22
CA SER A 217 15.49 -4.70 6.71
C SER A 217 14.48 -3.57 6.89
N THR A 218 14.84 -2.56 7.69
CA THR A 218 14.01 -1.35 7.86
C THR A 218 14.03 -0.42 6.65
N LYS A 219 14.96 -0.64 5.70
CA LYS A 219 15.26 0.27 4.60
C LYS A 219 14.04 0.63 3.73
N PRO A 220 13.18 -0.31 3.28
CA PRO A 220 12.04 0.03 2.44
C PRO A 220 11.07 1.00 3.12
N VAL A 221 10.83 0.81 4.43
CA VAL A 221 9.97 1.70 5.23
C VAL A 221 10.64 3.06 5.42
N THR A 222 11.93 3.08 5.78
CA THR A 222 12.68 4.33 5.97
C THR A 222 12.75 5.16 4.68
N ASP A 223 12.97 4.54 3.52
CA ASP A 223 12.99 5.23 2.23
C ASP A 223 11.61 5.78 1.87
N ALA A 224 10.53 5.04 2.15
CA ALA A 224 9.16 5.52 1.94
C ALA A 224 8.85 6.73 2.83
N LEU A 225 9.19 6.67 4.12
CA LEU A 225 9.04 7.80 5.06
C LEU A 225 9.88 9.01 4.67
N LYS A 226 11.07 8.79 4.10
CA LYS A 226 11.89 9.89 3.59
C LYS A 226 11.19 10.61 2.43
N LEU A 227 10.64 9.86 1.48
CA LEU A 227 9.86 10.45 0.38
C LEU A 227 8.63 11.19 0.90
N PHE A 228 7.95 10.66 1.91
CA PHE A 228 6.83 11.35 2.57
C PHE A 228 7.26 12.70 3.15
N GLY A 229 8.39 12.77 3.85
CA GLY A 229 8.95 14.03 4.36
C GLY A 229 9.29 15.02 3.25
N GLU A 230 9.95 14.55 2.18
CA GLU A 230 10.27 15.40 1.01
C GLU A 230 9.00 15.99 0.34
N LEU A 231 7.91 15.22 0.31
CA LEU A 231 6.62 15.69 -0.21
C LEU A 231 5.93 16.71 0.70
N ILE A 232 6.08 16.58 2.03
CA ILE A 232 5.60 17.59 2.99
C ILE A 232 6.37 18.89 2.80
N ASP A 233 7.69 18.85 2.79
CA ASP A 233 8.54 20.03 2.60
C ASP A 233 8.17 20.77 1.30
N GLU A 234 7.97 20.01 0.21
CA GLU A 234 7.55 20.59 -1.06
C GLU A 234 6.13 21.20 -0.99
N MET A 235 5.19 20.54 -0.31
CA MET A 235 3.86 21.09 -0.10
C MET A 235 3.91 22.42 0.65
N GLU A 236 4.69 22.51 1.72
CA GLU A 236 4.86 23.75 2.50
C GLU A 236 5.40 24.89 1.64
N GLU A 237 6.42 24.63 0.81
CA GLU A 237 6.96 25.64 -0.12
C GLU A 237 5.94 26.09 -1.18
N LEU A 238 5.06 25.19 -1.64
CA LEU A 238 4.01 25.54 -2.60
C LEU A 238 2.90 26.41 -1.98
N MET A 239 2.70 26.34 -0.66
CA MET A 239 1.66 27.07 0.06
C MET A 239 2.11 28.45 0.59
N LYS A 240 3.40 28.79 0.47
CA LYS A 240 3.94 30.13 0.75
C LYS A 240 3.59 31.13 -0.36
#